data_AF-A0A1B8AXN3-F1
#
_entry.id   AF-A0A1B8AXN3-F1
#
_cell.length_a   1.000
_cell.length_b   1.000
_cell.length_c   1.000
_cell.angle_alpha   90.00
_cell.angle_beta   90.00
_cell.angle_gamma   90.00
#
_symmetry.space_group_name_H-M   'P 1'
#
loop_
_entity.id
_entity.type
_entity.pdbx_description
1 polymer ?
#
loop_
_entity_poly.entity_id
_entity_poly.type
_entity_poly.pdbx_seq_one_letter_code
_entity_poly.pdbx_strand_id
1 'polypeptide(L)'
;MSSAHSPHHDSRSHDLRRSTQSASAPPGDVSQLPKGQCRYILTIPELKGHRCGCMGFHHNTSLPGATCYCGHFACFHSPHSIQRTGDDLSSLKKRVKDLESMLHQKGSYQPESLVCRISDLEESVESNEEESAMQMKALYQNSAAAWEVIEALQERIKTLETYCGLYREQMAATRSELKELYNRQLELMDGEESLEERLHRLEDPGDILPTFSTANIGSLRMDTRI
;
A
#
# COMPACT_ATOMS: atom_id res chain seq x y z
N MET A 1 1.06 46.87 32.48
CA MET A 1 2.47 47.21 32.80
C MET A 1 3.17 47.37 31.46
N SER A 2 3.08 48.58 30.89
CA SER A 2 4.12 49.63 30.95
C SER A 2 5.23 49.28 29.95
N SER A 3 5.50 50.06 28.90
CA SER A 3 5.62 51.51 28.93
C SER A 3 5.27 52.16 27.59
N ALA A 4 4.39 53.15 27.67
CA ALA A 4 4.37 54.31 26.79
C ALA A 4 5.65 55.13 27.00
N HIS A 5 6.18 55.81 25.98
CA HIS A 5 6.93 57.07 26.10
C HIS A 5 7.05 57.76 24.73
N SER A 6 6.06 58.57 24.41
CA SER A 6 6.25 59.96 23.93
C SER A 6 5.92 60.85 25.14
N PRO A 7 6.21 62.17 25.19
CA PRO A 7 6.81 63.08 24.19
C PRO A 7 7.94 63.95 24.79
N HIS A 8 8.57 64.83 24.00
CA HIS A 8 8.97 66.14 24.55
C HIS A 8 8.97 67.21 23.45
N HIS A 9 8.04 68.14 23.64
CA HIS A 9 7.99 69.48 23.08
C HIS A 9 9.19 70.25 23.63
N ASP A 10 9.89 71.00 22.78
CA ASP A 10 10.54 72.22 23.24
C ASP A 10 10.42 73.32 22.18
N SER A 11 9.69 74.34 22.59
CA SER A 11 9.44 75.58 21.88
C SER A 11 10.66 76.49 22.06
N ARG A 12 11.29 76.89 20.97
CA ARG A 12 12.11 78.12 20.95
C ARG A 12 11.82 78.93 19.70
N SER A 13 10.93 79.89 19.85
CA SER A 13 10.96 81.14 19.11
C SER A 13 12.32 81.81 19.33
N HIS A 14 13.02 82.15 18.25
CA HIS A 14 13.83 83.36 18.23
C HIS A 14 13.86 83.94 16.82
N ASP A 15 13.24 85.11 16.78
CA ASP A 15 13.28 86.16 15.80
C ASP A 15 14.56 86.31 14.98
N LEU A 16 14.33 86.55 13.69
CA LEU A 16 14.91 87.66 12.93
C LEU A 16 16.40 87.94 13.19
N ARG A 17 17.26 87.14 12.54
CA ARG A 17 18.43 87.73 11.89
C ARG A 17 18.35 87.55 10.39
N ARG A 18 17.74 88.57 9.79
CA ARG A 18 18.06 89.12 8.46
C ARG A 18 19.58 89.11 8.27
N SER A 19 20.10 88.03 7.68
CA SER A 19 21.30 88.10 6.85
C SER A 19 20.80 88.19 5.41
N THR A 20 20.49 89.41 4.98
CA THR A 20 20.60 89.78 3.56
C THR A 20 22.09 89.77 3.21
N GLN A 21 22.68 88.58 3.18
CA GLN A 21 23.86 88.35 2.38
C GLN A 21 23.34 88.05 0.99
N SER A 22 23.32 89.10 0.17
CA SER A 22 23.33 88.98 -1.27
C SER A 22 24.54 88.14 -1.65
N ALA A 23 24.36 86.82 -1.63
CA ALA A 23 25.26 85.89 -2.26
C ALA A 23 24.97 85.99 -3.76
N SER A 24 25.66 86.92 -4.41
CA SER A 24 25.90 86.84 -5.85
C SER A 24 26.59 85.50 -6.07
N ALA A 25 25.82 84.50 -6.49
CA ALA A 25 26.40 83.23 -6.91
C ALA A 25 27.37 83.52 -8.07
N PRO A 26 28.53 82.86 -8.15
CA PRO A 26 29.35 82.89 -9.35
C PRO A 26 28.48 82.49 -10.56
N PRO A 27 28.82 82.90 -11.79
CA PRO A 27 28.16 82.36 -12.97
C PRO A 27 28.40 80.84 -13.01
N GLY A 28 27.46 80.10 -12.44
CA GLY A 28 27.46 78.64 -12.44
C GLY A 28 27.35 78.19 -13.88
N ASP A 29 28.28 77.35 -14.28
CA ASP A 29 28.42 76.81 -15.63
C ASP A 29 27.08 76.24 -16.09
N VAL A 30 26.43 76.90 -17.06
CA VAL A 30 25.09 76.57 -17.59
C VAL A 30 25.01 75.11 -18.04
N SER A 31 26.17 74.53 -18.35
CA SER A 31 26.44 73.14 -18.70
C SER A 31 26.08 72.12 -17.61
N GLN A 32 26.08 72.51 -16.32
CA GLN A 32 25.79 71.63 -15.17
C GLN A 32 24.31 71.60 -14.76
N LEU A 33 23.46 72.40 -15.42
CA LEU A 33 22.05 72.49 -15.10
C LEU A 33 21.28 71.29 -15.71
N PRO A 34 20.33 70.69 -14.96
CA PRO A 34 19.59 69.51 -15.41
C PRO A 34 18.73 69.86 -16.63
N LYS A 35 18.67 69.00 -17.65
CA LYS A 35 17.93 69.30 -18.90
C LYS A 35 16.52 68.71 -18.98
N GLY A 36 16.10 67.88 -18.01
CA GLY A 36 14.86 67.12 -18.10
C GLY A 36 13.68 67.67 -17.31
N GLN A 37 12.66 66.82 -17.12
CA GLN A 37 11.33 67.20 -16.67
C GLN A 37 11.27 67.66 -15.20
N CYS A 38 10.44 68.67 -14.92
CA CYS A 38 10.16 69.14 -13.56
C CYS A 38 9.28 68.14 -12.80
N ARG A 39 9.71 67.75 -11.59
CA ARG A 39 8.94 66.89 -10.68
C ARG A 39 8.34 67.66 -9.50
N TYR A 40 8.47 68.98 -9.48
CA TYR A 40 7.92 69.83 -8.42
C TYR A 40 6.39 69.74 -8.37
N ILE A 41 5.86 69.64 -7.16
CA ILE A 41 4.41 69.58 -6.88
C ILE A 41 3.96 70.98 -6.47
N LEU A 42 3.00 71.54 -7.20
CA LEU A 42 2.45 72.87 -6.91
C LEU A 42 1.74 72.85 -5.55
N THR A 43 2.09 73.81 -4.70
CA THR A 43 1.55 73.96 -3.34
C THR A 43 0.40 74.97 -3.25
N ILE A 44 -0.08 75.48 -4.39
CA ILE A 44 -1.20 76.42 -4.46
C ILE A 44 -2.49 75.70 -4.02
N PRO A 45 -3.29 76.24 -3.08
CA PRO A 45 -4.46 75.57 -2.52
C PRO A 45 -5.48 75.08 -3.55
N GLU A 46 -5.64 75.83 -4.65
CA GLU A 46 -6.57 75.53 -5.76
C GLU A 46 -6.08 74.42 -6.71
N LEU A 47 -4.78 74.06 -6.67
CA LEU A 47 -4.12 73.12 -7.60
C LEU A 47 -3.41 71.99 -6.87
N LYS A 48 -3.83 71.70 -5.63
CA LYS A 48 -3.15 70.78 -4.71
C LYS A 48 -2.98 69.39 -5.34
N GLY A 49 -1.73 68.99 -5.57
CA GLY A 49 -1.37 67.69 -6.16
C GLY A 49 -0.97 67.72 -7.64
N HIS A 50 -1.14 68.86 -8.33
CA HIS A 50 -0.67 69.00 -9.72
C HIS A 50 0.85 69.24 -9.77
N ARG A 51 1.50 68.60 -10.74
CA ARG A 51 2.93 68.81 -11.01
C ARG A 51 3.13 70.01 -11.91
N CYS A 52 4.26 70.68 -11.77
CA CYS A 52 4.67 71.73 -12.68
C CYS A 52 4.78 71.18 -14.13
N GLY A 53 4.20 71.87 -15.10
CA GLY A 53 4.16 71.46 -16.50
C GLY A 53 5.46 71.67 -17.30
N CYS A 54 6.57 72.05 -16.65
CA CYS A 54 7.83 72.28 -17.34
C CYS A 54 8.39 70.97 -17.93
N MET A 55 8.48 70.92 -19.26
CA MET A 55 9.09 69.81 -20.00
C MET A 55 10.62 69.76 -19.88
N GLY A 56 11.24 70.91 -19.58
CA GLY A 56 12.68 71.05 -19.38
C GLY A 56 12.98 72.15 -18.37
N PHE A 57 14.20 72.18 -17.85
CA PHE A 57 14.68 73.27 -17.03
C PHE A 57 15.05 74.47 -17.91
N HIS A 58 14.52 75.64 -17.58
CA HIS A 58 14.89 76.89 -18.22
C HIS A 58 15.40 77.84 -17.14
N HIS A 59 16.71 78.05 -17.10
CA HIS A 59 17.35 78.90 -16.10
C HIS A 59 16.85 80.32 -16.21
N ASN A 60 16.25 80.81 -15.12
CA ASN A 60 15.82 82.19 -15.01
C ASN A 60 16.95 83.03 -14.41
N THR A 61 17.69 83.74 -15.26
CA THR A 61 18.81 84.61 -14.86
C THR A 61 18.36 85.87 -14.10
N SER A 62 17.05 86.18 -14.09
CA SER A 62 16.50 87.30 -13.32
C SER A 62 16.35 87.00 -11.82
N LEU A 63 16.45 85.72 -11.43
CA LEU A 63 16.41 85.31 -10.02
C LEU A 63 17.78 84.76 -9.58
N PRO A 64 18.24 85.08 -8.36
CA PRO A 64 19.49 84.53 -7.85
C PRO A 64 19.39 83.00 -7.69
N GLY A 65 20.46 82.30 -8.05
CA GLY A 65 20.57 80.84 -7.95
C GLY A 65 20.14 80.07 -9.21
N ALA A 66 20.10 78.74 -9.08
CA ALA A 66 19.71 77.81 -10.16
C ALA A 66 18.19 77.59 -10.17
N THR A 67 17.45 78.65 -10.49
CA THR A 67 15.98 78.67 -10.44
C THR A 67 15.40 78.58 -11.86
N CYS A 68 14.34 77.81 -12.04
CA CYS A 68 13.62 77.70 -13.32
C CYS A 68 12.64 78.89 -13.49
N TYR A 69 12.22 79.21 -14.71
CA TYR A 69 11.16 80.23 -14.95
C TYR A 69 9.84 79.94 -14.21
N CYS A 70 9.56 78.68 -13.87
CA CYS A 70 8.41 78.32 -13.05
C CYS A 70 8.59 78.60 -11.54
N GLY A 71 9.75 79.09 -11.11
CA GLY A 71 10.02 79.47 -9.73
C GLY A 71 10.58 78.36 -8.83
N HIS A 72 10.82 77.15 -9.35
CA HIS A 72 11.37 76.03 -8.57
C HIS A 72 12.88 75.88 -8.77
N PHE A 73 13.55 75.31 -7.77
CA PHE A 73 14.98 75.00 -7.84
C PHE A 73 15.29 73.86 -8.83
N ALA A 74 16.47 73.91 -9.43
CA ALA A 74 16.96 72.91 -10.39
C ALA A 74 16.91 71.46 -9.84
N CYS A 75 17.02 71.23 -8.53
CA CYS A 75 16.99 69.90 -7.93
C CYS A 75 15.68 69.13 -8.14
N PHE A 76 14.59 69.81 -8.50
CA PHE A 76 13.32 69.17 -8.83
C PHE A 76 13.25 68.68 -10.27
N HIS A 77 14.25 68.95 -11.10
CA HIS A 77 14.33 68.43 -12.46
C HIS A 77 15.12 67.12 -12.50
N SER A 78 14.54 66.12 -13.16
CA SER A 78 15.24 64.86 -13.41
C SER A 78 16.16 65.02 -14.62
N PRO A 79 17.45 64.67 -14.56
CA PRO A 79 18.32 64.67 -15.75
C PRO A 79 17.89 63.61 -16.78
N HIS A 80 17.17 62.57 -16.34
CA HIS A 80 16.57 61.57 -17.20
C HIS A 80 15.08 61.86 -17.34
N SER A 81 14.72 62.38 -18.52
CA SER A 81 13.34 62.36 -19.00
C SER A 81 12.92 60.89 -19.11
N ILE A 82 11.84 60.47 -18.45
CA ILE A 82 11.23 59.15 -18.68
C ILE A 82 10.47 59.26 -20.01
N GLN A 83 11.19 59.55 -21.08
CA GLN A 83 10.74 59.25 -22.43
C GLN A 83 10.99 57.77 -22.59
N ARG A 84 10.03 56.94 -22.15
CA ARG A 84 10.00 55.56 -22.62
C ARG A 84 9.93 55.65 -24.13
N THR A 85 10.99 55.22 -24.79
CA THR A 85 11.06 55.26 -26.25
C THR A 85 10.02 54.27 -26.77
N GLY A 86 9.52 54.49 -27.99
CA GLY A 86 8.61 53.53 -28.64
C GLY A 86 9.20 52.12 -28.69
N ASP A 87 10.54 52.02 -28.68
CA ASP A 87 11.32 50.79 -28.70
C ASP A 87 11.26 50.00 -27.38
N ASP A 88 11.22 50.69 -26.23
CA ASP A 88 11.04 50.03 -24.93
C ASP A 88 9.63 49.46 -24.79
N LEU A 89 8.63 50.20 -25.27
CA LEU A 89 7.23 49.76 -25.27
C LEU A 89 7.00 48.61 -26.25
N SER A 90 7.62 48.64 -27.43
CA SER A 90 7.52 47.55 -28.42
C SER A 90 8.22 46.28 -27.92
N SER A 91 9.37 46.40 -27.26
CA SER A 91 10.09 45.29 -26.63
C SER A 91 9.28 44.65 -25.51
N LEU A 92 8.65 45.46 -24.66
CA LEU A 92 7.78 44.96 -23.60
C LEU A 92 6.52 44.29 -24.16
N LYS A 93 5.90 44.88 -25.18
CA LYS A 93 4.74 44.30 -25.87
C LYS A 93 5.07 42.98 -26.54
N LYS A 94 6.25 42.88 -27.17
CA LYS A 94 6.76 41.62 -27.74
C LYS A 94 6.94 40.57 -26.65
N ARG A 95 7.58 40.92 -25.54
CA ARG A 95 7.82 40.00 -24.42
C ARG A 95 6.54 39.51 -23.75
N VAL A 96 5.53 40.38 -23.59
CA VAL A 96 4.21 39.98 -23.10
C VAL A 96 3.56 39.01 -24.07
N LYS A 97 3.58 39.30 -25.37
CA LYS A 97 3.02 38.41 -26.40
C LYS A 97 3.74 37.06 -26.46
N ASP A 98 5.05 37.06 -26.30
CA ASP A 98 5.85 35.84 -26.25
C ASP A 98 5.49 35.01 -25.01
N LEU A 99 5.34 35.64 -23.84
CA LEU A 99 4.90 34.98 -22.60
C LEU A 99 3.46 34.45 -22.67
N GLU A 100 2.54 35.20 -23.27
CA GLU A 100 1.16 34.75 -23.54
C GLU A 100 1.17 33.55 -24.50
N SER A 101 2.00 33.57 -25.54
CA SER A 101 2.12 32.45 -26.48
C SER A 101 2.69 31.19 -25.80
N MET A 102 3.70 31.35 -24.93
CA MET A 102 4.28 30.26 -24.15
C MET A 102 3.29 29.72 -23.11
N LEU A 103 2.45 30.59 -22.52
CA LEU A 103 1.40 30.19 -21.59
C LEU A 103 0.29 29.42 -22.30
N HIS A 104 -0.13 29.85 -23.49
CA HIS A 104 -1.08 29.09 -24.32
C HIS A 104 -0.49 27.75 -24.79
N GLN A 105 0.79 27.71 -25.13
CA GLN A 105 1.47 26.48 -25.54
C GLN A 105 1.66 25.49 -24.37
N LYS A 106 1.95 25.97 -23.15
CA LYS A 106 2.01 25.13 -21.94
C LYS A 106 0.64 24.75 -21.39
N GLY A 107 -0.33 25.66 -21.44
CA GLY A 107 -1.73 25.40 -21.09
C GLY A 107 -2.45 24.47 -22.08
N SER A 108 -1.83 24.20 -23.23
CA SER A 108 -2.31 23.21 -24.21
C SER A 108 -2.04 21.77 -23.80
N TYR A 109 -1.24 21.49 -22.76
CA TYR A 109 -1.33 20.19 -22.07
C TYR A 109 -2.61 20.23 -21.26
N GLN A 110 -3.71 19.91 -21.96
CA GLN A 110 -5.08 20.11 -21.55
C GLN A 110 -5.35 19.43 -20.20
N PRO A 111 -5.68 20.16 -19.14
CA PRO A 111 -6.16 19.56 -17.90
C PRO A 111 -7.34 18.63 -18.17
N GLU A 112 -8.14 18.87 -19.21
CA GLU A 112 -9.21 18.00 -19.66
C GLU A 112 -8.70 16.61 -20.09
N SER A 113 -7.57 16.52 -20.80
CA SER A 113 -6.97 15.23 -21.20
C SER A 113 -6.43 14.46 -19.98
N LEU A 114 -5.87 15.17 -19.00
CA LEU A 114 -5.43 14.55 -17.75
C LEU A 114 -6.62 14.08 -16.91
N VAL A 115 -7.71 14.85 -16.85
CA VAL A 115 -8.94 14.47 -16.17
C VAL A 115 -9.55 13.23 -16.82
N CYS A 116 -9.69 13.17 -18.15
CA CYS A 116 -10.17 11.97 -18.83
C CYS A 116 -9.31 10.75 -18.52
N ARG A 117 -7.99 10.88 -18.60
CA ARG A 117 -7.08 9.76 -18.28
C ARG A 117 -7.17 9.33 -16.82
N ILE A 118 -7.34 10.28 -15.89
CA ILE A 118 -7.53 9.97 -14.47
C ILE A 118 -8.85 9.22 -14.28
N SER A 119 -9.93 9.67 -14.90
CA SER A 119 -11.23 8.98 -14.85
C SER A 119 -11.16 7.56 -15.40
N ASP A 120 -10.50 7.35 -16.56
CA ASP A 120 -10.31 6.01 -17.13
C ASP A 120 -9.50 5.10 -16.18
N LEU A 121 -8.50 5.65 -15.50
CA LEU A 121 -7.69 4.93 -14.52
C LEU A 121 -8.47 4.62 -13.25
N GLU A 122 -9.28 5.56 -12.76
CA GLU A 122 -10.15 5.36 -11.59
C GLU A 122 -11.16 4.25 -11.86
N GLU A 123 -11.83 4.26 -13.02
CA GLU A 123 -12.75 3.20 -13.42
C GLU A 123 -12.02 1.85 -13.57
N SER A 124 -10.83 1.83 -14.17
CA SER A 124 -10.04 0.61 -14.29
C SER A 124 -9.57 0.07 -12.93
N VAL A 125 -9.24 0.94 -11.99
CA VAL A 125 -8.83 0.54 -10.63
C VAL A 125 -10.03 -0.02 -9.87
N GLU A 126 -11.18 0.66 -9.92
CA GLU A 126 -12.41 0.20 -9.28
C GLU A 126 -12.85 -1.16 -9.84
N SER A 127 -12.86 -1.31 -11.17
CA SER A 127 -13.16 -2.58 -11.84
C SER A 127 -12.20 -3.71 -11.43
N ASN A 128 -10.90 -3.42 -11.36
CA ASN A 128 -9.90 -4.40 -10.94
C ASN A 128 -10.03 -4.75 -9.45
N GLU A 129 -10.37 -3.78 -8.59
CA GLU A 129 -10.65 -4.04 -7.18
C GLU A 129 -11.87 -4.96 -7.02
N GLU A 130 -12.97 -4.67 -7.71
CA GLU A 130 -14.16 -5.53 -7.73
C GLU A 130 -13.87 -6.94 -8.24
N GLU A 131 -13.13 -7.06 -9.35
CA GLU A 131 -12.73 -8.36 -9.90
C GLU A 131 -11.87 -9.14 -8.90
N SER A 132 -10.88 -8.48 -8.29
CA SER A 132 -10.02 -9.11 -7.29
C SER A 132 -10.80 -9.56 -6.05
N ALA A 133 -11.80 -8.78 -5.61
CA ALA A 133 -12.67 -9.13 -4.51
C ALA A 133 -13.56 -10.34 -4.85
N MET A 134 -14.09 -10.40 -6.08
CA MET A 134 -14.85 -11.53 -6.58
C MET A 134 -13.98 -12.80 -6.67
N GLN A 135 -12.77 -12.71 -7.22
CA GLN A 135 -11.82 -13.81 -7.28
C GLN A 135 -11.46 -14.31 -5.88
N MET A 136 -11.17 -13.39 -4.95
CA MET A 136 -10.86 -13.73 -3.56
C MET A 136 -12.02 -14.48 -2.90
N LYS A 137 -13.25 -14.01 -3.07
CA LYS A 137 -14.45 -14.69 -2.55
C LYS A 137 -14.62 -16.09 -3.14
N ALA A 138 -14.41 -16.24 -4.45
CA ALA A 138 -14.49 -17.54 -5.12
C ALA A 138 -13.44 -18.52 -4.60
N LEU A 139 -12.19 -18.06 -4.37
CA LEU A 139 -11.12 -18.87 -3.78
C LEU A 139 -11.47 -19.30 -2.37
N TYR A 140 -11.98 -18.40 -1.52
CA TYR A 140 -12.41 -18.76 -0.18
C TYR A 140 -13.54 -19.80 -0.19
N GLN A 141 -14.55 -19.63 -1.03
CA GLN A 141 -15.64 -20.61 -1.17
C GLN A 141 -15.12 -21.96 -1.67
N ASN A 142 -14.23 -21.97 -2.66
CA ASN A 142 -13.60 -23.20 -3.16
C ASN A 142 -12.79 -23.89 -2.06
N SER A 143 -11.99 -23.13 -1.30
CA SER A 143 -11.21 -23.67 -0.19
C SER A 143 -12.10 -24.26 0.90
N ALA A 144 -13.22 -23.61 1.23
CA ALA A 144 -14.19 -24.13 2.20
C ALA A 144 -14.79 -25.46 1.73
N ALA A 145 -15.22 -25.54 0.46
CA ALA A 145 -15.73 -26.78 -0.11
C ALA A 145 -14.66 -27.89 -0.14
N ALA A 146 -13.39 -27.56 -0.41
CA ALA A 146 -12.30 -28.51 -0.35
C ALA A 146 -12.10 -29.06 1.08
N TRP A 147 -12.22 -28.22 2.10
CA TRP A 147 -12.16 -28.65 3.50
C TRP A 147 -13.29 -29.62 3.87
N GLU A 148 -14.53 -29.34 3.44
CA GLU A 148 -15.67 -30.27 3.66
C GLU A 148 -15.40 -31.65 3.03
N VAL A 149 -14.83 -31.68 1.83
CA VAL A 149 -14.45 -32.95 1.17
C VAL A 149 -13.34 -33.67 1.94
N ILE A 150 -12.33 -32.94 2.42
CA ILE A 150 -11.24 -33.51 3.22
C ILE A 150 -11.81 -34.13 4.50
N GLU A 151 -12.72 -33.44 5.21
CA GLU A 151 -13.35 -33.96 6.42
C GLU A 151 -14.15 -35.24 6.13
N ALA A 152 -14.97 -35.24 5.09
CA ALA A 152 -15.72 -36.43 4.66
C ALA A 152 -14.79 -37.61 4.31
N LEU A 153 -13.66 -37.35 3.63
CA LEU A 153 -12.66 -38.37 3.33
C LEU A 153 -11.97 -38.88 4.60
N GLN A 154 -11.65 -38.01 5.56
CA GLN A 154 -11.06 -38.42 6.84
C GLN A 154 -12.01 -39.32 7.64
N GLU A 155 -13.30 -39.01 7.69
CA GLU A 155 -14.29 -39.89 8.31
C GLU A 155 -14.37 -41.23 7.58
N ARG A 156 -14.38 -41.22 6.24
CA ARG A 156 -14.39 -42.44 5.45
C ARG A 156 -13.17 -43.31 5.72
N ILE A 157 -11.97 -42.73 5.81
CA ILE A 157 -10.74 -43.44 6.16
C ILE A 157 -10.86 -44.08 7.54
N LYS A 158 -11.31 -43.34 8.56
CA LYS A 158 -11.53 -43.90 9.90
C LYS A 158 -12.48 -45.10 9.87
N THR A 159 -13.59 -45.02 9.13
CA THR A 159 -14.50 -46.17 9.00
C THR A 159 -13.80 -47.37 8.35
N LEU A 160 -13.02 -47.16 7.29
CA LEU A 160 -12.28 -48.24 6.63
C LEU A 160 -11.21 -48.86 7.53
N GLU A 161 -10.53 -48.05 8.34
CA GLU A 161 -9.56 -48.53 9.33
C GLU A 161 -10.23 -49.42 10.38
N THR A 162 -11.42 -49.05 10.87
CA THR A 162 -12.18 -49.89 11.80
C THR A 162 -12.57 -51.23 11.16
N TYR A 163 -13.07 -51.23 9.93
CA TYR A 163 -13.38 -52.47 9.20
C TYR A 163 -12.12 -53.34 9.00
N CYS A 164 -11.01 -52.73 8.60
CA CYS A 164 -9.73 -53.45 8.48
C CYS A 164 -9.31 -54.09 9.81
N GLY A 165 -9.53 -53.40 10.94
CA GLY A 165 -9.31 -53.94 12.28
C GLY A 165 -10.14 -55.20 12.54
N LEU A 166 -11.46 -55.11 12.33
CA LEU A 166 -12.38 -56.23 12.51
C LEU A 166 -12.04 -57.43 11.62
N TYR A 167 -11.69 -57.21 10.36
CA TYR A 167 -11.28 -58.29 9.46
C TYR A 167 -9.97 -58.94 9.92
N ARG A 168 -9.00 -58.18 10.45
CA ARG A 168 -7.78 -58.77 11.01
C ARG A 168 -8.07 -59.63 12.23
N GLU A 169 -8.94 -59.18 13.13
CA GLU A 169 -9.37 -59.94 14.29
C GLU A 169 -10.08 -61.24 13.88
N GLN A 170 -11.00 -61.17 12.92
CA GLN A 170 -11.68 -62.34 12.38
C GLN A 170 -10.69 -63.34 11.76
N MET A 171 -9.71 -62.86 10.98
CA MET A 171 -8.68 -63.72 10.40
C MET A 171 -7.73 -64.33 11.45
N ALA A 172 -7.51 -63.64 12.57
CA ALA A 172 -6.75 -64.19 13.69
C ALA A 172 -7.54 -65.30 14.39
N ALA A 173 -8.84 -65.10 14.62
CA ALA A 173 -9.73 -66.09 15.23
C ALA A 173 -9.85 -67.37 14.38
N THR A 174 -10.09 -67.23 13.08
CA THR A 174 -10.16 -68.40 12.17
C THR A 174 -8.83 -69.15 12.09
N ARG A 175 -7.71 -68.43 12.15
CA ARG A 175 -6.38 -69.05 12.22
C ARG A 175 -6.18 -69.84 13.51
N SER A 176 -6.64 -69.35 14.66
CA SER A 176 -6.59 -70.11 15.91
C SER A 176 -7.47 -71.36 15.84
N GLU A 177 -8.69 -71.25 15.33
CA GLU A 177 -9.61 -72.39 15.15
C GLU A 177 -8.99 -73.46 14.24
N LEU A 178 -8.37 -73.07 13.12
CA LEU A 178 -7.67 -73.99 12.22
C LEU A 178 -6.51 -74.71 12.93
N LYS A 179 -5.77 -73.99 13.78
CA LYS A 179 -4.67 -74.59 14.55
C LYS A 179 -5.20 -75.59 15.59
N GLU A 180 -6.31 -75.28 16.25
CA GLU A 180 -6.97 -76.20 17.18
C GLU A 180 -7.48 -77.46 16.48
N LEU A 181 -8.13 -77.31 15.32
CA LEU A 181 -8.57 -78.45 14.50
C LEU A 181 -7.39 -79.32 14.04
N TYR A 182 -6.30 -78.69 13.61
CA TYR A 182 -5.08 -79.39 13.23
C TYR A 182 -4.49 -80.19 14.40
N ASN A 183 -4.41 -79.60 15.58
CA ASN A 183 -3.94 -80.29 16.79
C ASN A 183 -4.87 -81.47 17.13
N ARG A 184 -6.19 -81.28 17.04
CA ARG A 184 -7.16 -82.34 17.29
C ARG A 184 -7.05 -83.49 16.30
N GLN A 185 -6.77 -83.18 15.03
CA GLN A 185 -6.51 -84.19 14.01
C GLN A 185 -5.26 -85.02 14.37
N LEU A 186 -4.19 -84.39 14.86
CA LEU A 186 -2.99 -85.09 15.30
C LEU A 186 -3.30 -86.07 16.45
N GLU A 187 -4.04 -85.61 17.47
CA GLU A 187 -4.47 -86.48 18.58
C GLU A 187 -5.32 -87.68 18.12
N LEU A 188 -6.16 -87.49 17.09
CA LEU A 188 -6.97 -88.57 16.53
C LEU A 188 -6.10 -89.59 15.78
N MET A 189 -5.10 -89.13 15.03
CA MET A 189 -4.16 -90.04 14.35
C MET A 189 -3.34 -90.84 15.36
N ASP A 190 -2.85 -90.21 16.43
CA ASP A 190 -2.14 -90.93 17.52
C ASP A 190 -3.06 -91.98 18.17
N GLY A 191 -4.35 -91.65 18.34
CA GLY A 191 -5.36 -92.58 18.83
C GLY A 191 -5.66 -93.74 17.87
N GLU A 192 -5.69 -93.45 16.56
CA GLU A 192 -5.85 -94.44 15.49
C GLU A 192 -4.67 -95.42 15.47
N GLU A 193 -3.43 -94.91 15.47
CA GLU A 193 -2.21 -95.73 15.56
C GLU A 193 -2.25 -96.66 16.79
N SER A 194 -2.63 -96.14 17.96
CA SER A 194 -2.76 -96.96 19.16
C SER A 194 -3.81 -98.07 19.05
N LEU A 195 -4.93 -97.79 18.36
CA LEU A 195 -5.98 -98.78 18.12
C LEU A 195 -5.54 -99.83 17.10
N GLU A 196 -4.84 -99.42 16.04
CA GLU A 196 -4.25 -100.33 15.06
C GLU A 196 -3.27 -101.31 15.71
N GLU A 197 -2.40 -100.84 16.60
CA GLU A 197 -1.52 -101.72 17.37
C GLU A 197 -2.29 -102.72 18.24
N ARG A 198 -3.39 -102.28 18.86
CA ARG A 198 -4.25 -103.16 19.68
C ARG A 198 -4.95 -104.20 18.82
N LEU A 199 -5.41 -103.80 17.63
CA LEU A 199 -6.01 -104.72 16.66
C LEU A 199 -4.99 -105.75 16.21
N HIS A 200 -3.76 -105.33 15.86
CA HIS A 200 -2.69 -106.26 15.49
C HIS A 200 -2.40 -107.26 16.62
N ARG A 201 -2.40 -106.83 17.89
CA ARG A 201 -2.24 -107.74 19.05
C ARG A 201 -3.41 -108.72 19.22
N LEU A 202 -4.61 -108.37 18.77
CA LEU A 202 -5.79 -109.24 18.82
C LEU A 202 -5.89 -110.16 17.60
N GLU A 203 -5.43 -109.71 16.44
CA GLU A 203 -5.43 -110.46 15.17
C GLU A 203 -4.29 -111.48 15.07
N ASP A 204 -3.17 -111.23 15.72
CA ASP A 204 -2.07 -112.19 15.92
C ASP A 204 -2.04 -112.67 17.39
N PRO A 205 -2.96 -113.59 17.79
CA PRO A 205 -3.07 -114.03 19.18
C PRO A 205 -1.99 -115.03 19.58
N GLY A 206 -0.79 -115.01 18.94
CA GLY A 206 0.31 -115.96 19.12
C GLY A 206 0.29 -116.68 20.47
N ASP A 207 -0.17 -117.94 20.46
CA ASP A 207 -0.26 -118.86 21.61
C ASP A 207 -0.91 -118.36 22.91
N ILE A 208 -1.84 -117.39 22.88
CA ILE A 208 -2.55 -116.92 24.10
C ILE A 208 -3.97 -117.48 24.26
N LEU A 209 -4.47 -118.27 23.30
CA LEU A 209 -5.66 -119.10 23.57
C LEU A 209 -5.19 -120.36 24.32
N PRO A 210 -5.60 -120.58 25.59
CA PRO A 210 -5.41 -121.89 26.20
C PRO A 210 -6.11 -122.90 25.29
N THR A 211 -5.33 -123.79 24.70
CA THR A 211 -5.82 -125.01 24.06
C THR A 211 -6.59 -125.76 25.15
N PHE A 212 -7.90 -125.59 25.18
CA PHE A 212 -8.77 -126.41 26.00
C PHE A 212 -8.62 -127.84 25.49
N SER A 213 -7.73 -128.59 26.15
CA SER A 213 -7.61 -130.02 25.98
C SER A 213 -8.92 -130.64 26.45
N THR A 214 -9.82 -130.93 25.50
CA THR A 214 -10.99 -131.78 25.69
C THR A 214 -10.56 -133.24 25.83
N ALA A 215 -9.70 -133.51 26.81
CA ALA A 215 -9.36 -134.84 27.28
C ALA A 215 -9.95 -135.07 28.68
N ASN A 216 -11.27 -134.94 28.80
CA ASN A 216 -12.03 -135.62 29.85
C ASN A 216 -13.51 -135.72 29.44
N ILE A 217 -13.81 -136.55 28.45
CA ILE A 217 -15.16 -137.11 28.29
C ILE A 217 -15.34 -138.11 29.44
N GLY A 218 -15.65 -137.57 30.62
CA GLY A 218 -16.14 -138.34 31.74
C GLY A 218 -17.52 -138.85 31.40
N SER A 219 -17.57 -140.14 31.05
CA SER A 219 -18.78 -140.93 30.86
C SER A 219 -19.66 -140.88 32.11
N LEU A 220 -20.64 -139.97 32.12
CA LEU A 220 -21.78 -140.05 33.03
C LEU A 220 -22.79 -141.04 32.44
N ARG A 221 -22.68 -142.30 32.86
CA ARG A 221 -23.74 -143.29 32.66
C ARG A 221 -25.01 -142.79 33.34
N MET A 222 -26.06 -142.55 32.55
CA MET A 222 -27.42 -142.50 33.06
C MET A 222 -27.88 -143.93 33.35
N ASP A 223 -28.11 -144.23 34.63
CA ASP A 223 -28.86 -145.40 35.06
C ASP A 223 -30.34 -145.21 34.71
N THR A 224 -30.78 -145.79 33.61
CA THR A 224 -32.21 -146.02 33.34
C THR A 224 -32.64 -147.32 34.01
N ARG A 225 -33.39 -147.20 35.09
CA ARG A 225 -34.22 -148.29 35.64
C ARG A 225 -35.31 -148.65 34.63
N ILE A 226 -35.35 -149.91 34.19
CA ILE A 226 -36.37 -150.95 34.42
C ILE A 226 -35.89 -152.23 33.72
#